data_AF-G1UW38-F1
#
_entry.id   AF-G1UW38-F1
#
_cell.length_a   1.000
_cell.length_b   1.000
_cell.length_c   1.000
_cell.angle_alpha   90.00
_cell.angle_beta   90.00
_cell.angle_gamma   90.00
#
_symmetry.space_group_name_H-M   'P 1'
#
loop_
_entity.id
_entity.type
_entity.pdbx_description
1 polymer ?
#
loop_
_entity_poly.entity_id
_entity_poly.type
_entity_poly.pdbx_seq_one_letter_code
_entity_poly.pdbx_strand_id
1 'polypeptide(L)'
;MGKYLKLCALIMGCGLAFGCAAKQNAADENMRVERFRRSYEAALDEDQAQASRQLLRKARSAIGTPYVRGGSSPGGFDCSGFVCWAYKSVGVQLPRTAREQSAVGQRIKNQEDMRAGDIVAFRHPRRGYHTGIYVGDGKFIHSPRRRTKVRINSLSDPYFSSTFLGARRVNFEGNENLVAQAESRLNDYAEEKAVRELSVQKKSPAKSRRSVKTRRASRDKVVQVASNDTRRSAKAAPAKAAKVGKSKAEHASKGGKTAARASDKKASPKVASSSHQKSKKSSGTKSRKQS
;
A
#
# COMPACT_ATOMS: atom_id res chain seq x y z
N MET A 1 57.15 -48.64 46.49
CA MET A 1 56.90 -47.58 45.47
C MET A 1 56.03 -48.02 44.29
N GLY A 2 56.39 -49.04 43.49
CA GLY A 2 55.78 -49.25 42.15
C GLY A 2 54.28 -49.64 42.02
N LYS A 3 53.56 -50.01 43.09
CA LYS A 3 52.13 -50.41 42.98
C LYS A 3 51.17 -49.21 42.93
N TYR A 4 51.41 -48.16 43.71
CA TYR A 4 50.53 -46.98 43.76
C TYR A 4 50.59 -46.15 42.47
N LEU A 5 51.76 -46.07 41.82
CA LEU A 5 51.93 -45.31 40.58
C LEU A 5 51.07 -45.86 39.43
N LYS A 6 50.87 -47.19 39.38
CA LYS A 6 49.98 -47.84 38.39
C LYS A 6 48.50 -47.59 38.67
N LEU A 7 48.11 -47.43 39.94
CA LEU A 7 46.72 -47.15 40.32
C LEU A 7 46.32 -45.70 40.00
N CYS A 8 47.21 -44.73 40.26
CA CYS A 8 46.98 -43.32 39.92
C CYS A 8 46.84 -43.09 38.40
N ALA A 9 47.63 -43.81 37.59
CA ALA A 9 47.54 -43.73 36.12
C ALA A 9 46.18 -44.20 35.56
N LEU A 10 45.58 -45.24 36.18
CA LEU A 10 44.31 -45.83 35.74
C LEU A 10 43.11 -44.91 36.07
N ILE A 11 43.16 -44.22 37.22
CA ILE A 11 42.13 -43.25 37.63
C ILE A 11 42.17 -42.00 36.75
N MET A 12 43.36 -41.48 36.42
CA MET A 12 43.51 -40.34 35.51
C MET A 12 43.04 -40.64 34.07
N GLY A 13 43.15 -41.89 33.62
CA GLY A 13 42.65 -42.31 32.30
C GLY A 13 41.11 -42.29 32.19
N CYS A 14 40.39 -42.66 33.25
CA CYS A 14 38.92 -42.75 33.22
C CYS A 14 38.24 -41.37 33.20
N GLY A 15 38.83 -40.35 33.82
CA GLY A 15 38.25 -39.01 33.91
C GLY A 15 38.07 -38.31 32.55
N LEU A 16 38.88 -38.65 31.55
CA LEU A 16 38.83 -38.02 30.22
C LEU A 16 37.72 -38.57 29.31
N ALA A 17 37.21 -39.78 29.57
CA ALA A 17 36.20 -40.42 28.72
C ALA A 17 34.78 -39.83 28.93
N PHE A 18 34.44 -39.46 30.16
CA PHE A 18 33.08 -38.97 30.49
C PHE A 18 32.79 -37.55 29.98
N GLY A 19 33.82 -36.74 29.69
CA GLY A 19 33.65 -35.36 29.21
C GLY A 19 33.16 -35.24 27.76
N CYS A 20 33.35 -36.27 26.92
CA CYS A 20 33.01 -36.22 25.50
C CYS A 20 31.50 -36.39 25.24
N ALA A 21 30.82 -37.26 25.98
CA ALA A 21 29.41 -37.59 25.73
C ALA A 21 28.46 -36.39 25.93
N ALA A 22 28.70 -35.59 26.98
CA ALA A 22 27.90 -34.38 27.24
C ALA A 22 28.06 -33.32 26.14
N LYS A 23 29.29 -33.13 25.61
CA LYS A 23 29.55 -32.23 24.48
C LYS A 23 28.93 -32.72 23.17
N GLN A 24 28.94 -34.03 22.93
CA GLN A 24 28.31 -34.62 21.74
C GLN A 24 26.78 -34.45 21.77
N ASN A 25 26.13 -34.70 22.91
CA ASN A 25 24.69 -34.48 23.06
C ASN A 25 24.30 -33.01 22.84
N ALA A 26 25.05 -32.06 23.40
CA ALA A 26 24.79 -30.62 23.19
C ALA A 26 25.00 -30.19 21.72
N ALA A 27 25.96 -30.80 21.01
CA ALA A 27 26.21 -30.51 19.60
C ALA A 27 25.11 -31.08 18.68
N ASP A 28 24.60 -32.29 18.97
CA ASP A 28 23.50 -32.91 18.24
C ASP A 28 22.18 -32.13 18.45
N GLU A 29 21.85 -31.78 19.70
CA GLU A 29 20.67 -30.95 20.00
C GLU A 29 20.73 -29.57 19.30
N ASN A 30 21.86 -28.88 19.31
CA ASN A 30 22.03 -27.64 18.54
C ASN A 30 21.84 -27.88 17.03
N MET A 31 22.35 -28.98 16.48
CA MET A 31 22.20 -29.30 15.05
C MET A 31 20.74 -29.63 14.68
N ARG A 32 19.99 -30.27 15.58
CA ARG A 32 18.55 -30.53 15.43
C ARG A 32 17.74 -29.24 15.45
N VAL A 33 18.04 -28.34 16.40
CA VAL A 33 17.39 -27.01 16.49
C VAL A 33 17.67 -26.17 15.25
N GLU A 34 18.92 -26.12 14.76
CA GLU A 34 19.27 -25.40 13.52
C GLU A 34 18.59 -25.99 12.28
N ARG A 35 18.54 -27.33 12.15
CA ARG A 35 17.81 -28.00 11.06
C ARG A 35 16.32 -27.65 11.11
N PHE A 36 15.70 -27.71 12.28
CA PHE A 36 14.30 -27.36 12.47
C PHE A 36 14.04 -25.89 12.10
N ARG A 37 14.82 -24.96 12.66
CA ARG A 37 14.75 -23.52 12.36
C ARG A 37 14.83 -23.25 10.86
N ARG A 38 15.84 -23.80 10.18
CA ARG A 38 16.03 -23.62 8.74
C ARG A 38 14.86 -24.17 7.91
N SER A 39 14.28 -25.31 8.31
CA SER A 39 13.11 -25.87 7.63
C SER A 39 11.85 -25.02 7.84
N TYR A 40 11.69 -24.42 9.02
CA TYR A 40 10.59 -23.53 9.36
C TYR A 40 10.70 -22.19 8.61
N GLU A 41 11.89 -21.57 8.60
CA GLU A 41 12.15 -20.34 7.84
C GLU A 41 11.93 -20.54 6.33
N ALA A 42 12.33 -21.69 5.77
CA ALA A 42 12.05 -22.03 4.37
C ALA A 42 10.56 -22.17 4.06
N ALA A 43 9.78 -22.78 4.96
CA ALA A 43 8.33 -22.90 4.81
C ALA A 43 7.64 -21.53 4.83
N LEU A 44 8.07 -20.61 5.71
CA LEU A 44 7.57 -19.23 5.73
C LEU A 44 7.89 -18.47 4.43
N ASP A 45 9.10 -18.60 3.89
CA ASP A 45 9.47 -18.00 2.60
C ASP A 45 8.63 -18.60 1.43
N GLU A 46 8.32 -19.90 1.45
CA GLU A 46 7.42 -20.53 0.47
C GLU A 46 5.99 -20.00 0.56
N ASP A 47 5.42 -19.88 1.76
CA ASP A 47 4.08 -19.34 1.98
C ASP A 47 3.99 -17.86 1.59
N GLN A 48 5.02 -17.05 1.92
CA GLN A 48 5.11 -15.67 1.43
C GLN A 48 5.19 -15.62 -0.11
N ALA A 49 5.91 -16.53 -0.74
CA ALA A 49 5.98 -16.62 -2.19
C ALA A 49 4.65 -17.07 -2.81
N GLN A 50 3.90 -17.97 -2.18
CA GLN A 50 2.54 -18.36 -2.58
C GLN A 50 1.57 -17.18 -2.50
N ALA A 51 1.55 -16.48 -1.38
CA ALA A 51 0.74 -15.28 -1.17
C ALA A 51 1.11 -14.18 -2.19
N SER A 52 2.39 -13.92 -2.42
CA SER A 52 2.83 -12.98 -3.47
C SER A 52 2.32 -13.38 -4.86
N ARG A 53 2.42 -14.66 -5.26
CA ARG A 53 1.86 -15.15 -6.54
C ARG A 53 0.34 -14.91 -6.63
N GLN A 54 -0.40 -15.14 -5.56
CA GLN A 54 -1.84 -14.87 -5.50
C GLN A 54 -2.18 -13.37 -5.61
N LEU A 55 -1.46 -12.52 -4.86
CA LEU A 55 -1.56 -11.07 -4.91
C LEU A 55 -1.29 -10.54 -6.34
N LEU A 56 -0.21 -11.00 -6.97
CA LEU A 56 0.19 -10.60 -8.32
C LEU A 56 -0.83 -11.06 -9.38
N ARG A 57 -1.37 -12.27 -9.26
CA ARG A 57 -2.47 -12.75 -10.12
C ARG A 57 -3.71 -11.86 -9.98
N LYS A 58 -4.07 -11.47 -8.76
CA LYS A 58 -5.19 -10.55 -8.49
C LYS A 58 -4.93 -9.15 -9.05
N ALA A 59 -3.75 -8.59 -8.81
CA ALA A 59 -3.33 -7.29 -9.32
C ALA A 59 -3.37 -7.24 -10.85
N ARG A 60 -2.85 -8.28 -11.53
CA ARG A 60 -2.88 -8.42 -12.99
C ARG A 60 -4.30 -8.52 -13.54
N SER A 61 -5.23 -9.18 -12.85
CA SER A 61 -6.63 -9.30 -13.31
C SER A 61 -7.42 -7.99 -13.30
N ALA A 62 -6.89 -6.91 -12.71
CA ALA A 62 -7.50 -5.58 -12.75
C ALA A 62 -6.94 -4.68 -13.88
N ILE A 63 -5.93 -5.13 -14.64
CA ILE A 63 -5.39 -4.34 -15.75
C ILE A 63 -6.51 -4.02 -16.76
N GLY A 64 -6.60 -2.75 -17.15
CA GLY A 64 -7.70 -2.24 -17.99
C GLY A 64 -8.89 -1.65 -17.22
N THR A 65 -9.03 -1.88 -15.91
CA THR A 65 -10.09 -1.25 -15.10
C THR A 65 -9.93 0.29 -15.07
N PRO A 66 -11.00 1.10 -15.28
CA PRO A 66 -10.91 2.56 -15.26
C PRO A 66 -10.48 3.14 -13.90
N TYR A 67 -9.81 4.30 -13.94
CA TYR A 67 -9.57 5.08 -12.73
C TYR A 67 -10.87 5.76 -12.25
N VAL A 68 -11.23 5.56 -10.99
CA VAL A 68 -12.33 6.24 -10.29
C VAL A 68 -11.83 6.75 -8.94
N ARG A 69 -11.93 8.06 -8.68
CA ARG A 69 -11.54 8.64 -7.38
C ARG A 69 -12.43 8.05 -6.27
N GLY A 70 -11.84 7.54 -5.20
CA GLY A 70 -12.55 6.84 -4.14
C GLY A 70 -12.80 5.36 -4.43
N GLY A 71 -12.59 4.91 -5.68
CA GLY A 71 -12.90 3.55 -6.12
C GLY A 71 -11.97 2.48 -5.53
N SER A 72 -12.56 1.35 -5.15
CA SER A 72 -11.89 0.20 -4.50
C SER A 72 -12.44 -1.15 -4.99
N SER A 73 -13.07 -1.18 -6.17
CA SER A 73 -13.72 -2.38 -6.72
C SER A 73 -13.48 -2.52 -8.24
N PRO A 74 -13.75 -3.68 -8.85
CA PRO A 74 -13.50 -3.92 -10.28
C PRO A 74 -14.26 -2.99 -11.25
N GLY A 75 -15.28 -2.25 -10.78
CA GLY A 75 -15.94 -1.20 -11.57
C GLY A 75 -15.12 0.09 -11.68
N GLY A 76 -14.11 0.28 -10.83
CA GLY A 76 -13.22 1.44 -10.87
C GLY A 76 -12.35 1.58 -9.62
N PHE A 77 -11.09 1.96 -9.81
CA PHE A 77 -10.10 2.08 -8.72
C PHE A 77 -9.43 3.46 -8.67
N ASP A 78 -9.14 3.98 -7.49
CA ASP A 78 -8.00 4.89 -7.31
C ASP A 78 -6.73 4.10 -6.94
N CYS A 79 -5.60 4.79 -6.79
CA CYS A 79 -4.30 4.14 -6.59
C CYS A 79 -4.26 3.26 -5.34
N SER A 80 -4.58 3.80 -4.17
CA SER A 80 -4.56 3.03 -2.92
C SER A 80 -5.75 2.07 -2.79
N GLY A 81 -6.89 2.37 -3.42
CA GLY A 81 -8.06 1.48 -3.48
C GLY A 81 -7.81 0.23 -4.33
N PHE A 82 -7.04 0.34 -5.42
CA PHE A 82 -6.51 -0.80 -6.17
C PHE A 82 -5.60 -1.68 -5.29
N VAL A 83 -4.66 -1.06 -4.55
CA VAL A 83 -3.73 -1.80 -3.68
C VAL A 83 -4.49 -2.50 -2.54
N CYS A 84 -5.41 -1.81 -1.84
CA CYS A 84 -6.29 -2.42 -0.83
C CYS A 84 -7.05 -3.65 -1.38
N TRP A 85 -7.65 -3.52 -2.56
CA TRP A 85 -8.44 -4.59 -3.18
C TRP A 85 -7.60 -5.82 -3.54
N ALA A 86 -6.37 -5.61 -4.03
CA ALA A 86 -5.46 -6.69 -4.35
C ALA A 86 -4.96 -7.39 -3.08
N TYR A 87 -4.50 -6.64 -2.07
CA TYR A 87 -4.03 -7.20 -0.79
C TYR A 87 -5.12 -7.92 0.00
N LYS A 88 -6.37 -7.47 -0.09
CA LYS A 88 -7.51 -8.20 0.51
C LYS A 88 -7.66 -9.63 -0.02
N SER A 89 -7.14 -9.94 -1.22
CA SER A 89 -7.14 -11.31 -1.74
C SER A 89 -6.15 -12.26 -1.07
N VAL A 90 -5.23 -11.73 -0.25
CA VAL A 90 -4.25 -12.50 0.54
C VAL A 90 -4.40 -12.21 2.04
N GLY A 91 -5.63 -11.92 2.49
CA GLY A 91 -5.98 -11.70 3.90
C GLY A 91 -5.55 -10.35 4.50
N VAL A 92 -4.67 -9.60 3.84
CA VAL A 92 -4.10 -8.35 4.38
C VAL A 92 -5.05 -7.16 4.20
N GLN A 93 -5.30 -6.46 5.31
CA GLN A 93 -6.09 -5.24 5.35
C GLN A 93 -5.16 -4.02 5.38
N LEU A 94 -5.08 -3.30 4.27
CA LEU A 94 -4.27 -2.09 4.15
C LEU A 94 -5.05 -0.82 4.49
N PRO A 95 -4.40 0.21 5.06
CA PRO A 95 -4.96 1.55 5.21
C PRO A 95 -5.47 2.12 3.89
N ARG A 96 -6.47 3.00 3.93
CA ARG A 96 -7.18 3.42 2.73
C ARG A 96 -6.38 4.39 1.85
N THR A 97 -5.47 5.18 2.41
CA THR A 97 -4.78 6.24 1.65
C THR A 97 -3.37 5.84 1.21
N ALA A 98 -2.94 6.38 0.07
CA ALA A 98 -1.57 6.21 -0.42
C ALA A 98 -0.51 6.81 0.53
N ARG A 99 -0.91 7.71 1.44
CA ARG A 99 -0.03 8.27 2.48
C ARG A 99 0.23 7.24 3.57
N GLU A 100 -0.82 6.64 4.14
CA GLU A 100 -0.67 5.56 5.14
C GLU A 100 0.02 4.33 4.54
N GLN A 101 -0.34 3.93 3.33
CA GLN A 101 0.34 2.83 2.60
C GLN A 101 1.83 3.12 2.33
N SER A 102 2.26 4.39 2.34
CA SER A 102 3.69 4.74 2.28
C SER A 102 4.42 4.61 3.63
N ALA A 103 3.72 4.24 4.70
CA ALA A 103 4.22 4.11 6.07
C ALA A 103 4.09 2.69 6.67
N VAL A 104 3.22 1.82 6.15
CA VAL A 104 3.06 0.42 6.60
C VAL A 104 4.33 -0.43 6.40
N GLY A 105 4.42 -1.53 7.14
CA GLY A 105 5.39 -2.60 6.94
C GLY A 105 6.86 -2.20 7.04
N GLN A 106 7.74 -3.10 6.63
CA GLN A 106 9.18 -2.86 6.55
C GLN A 106 9.49 -1.92 5.37
N ARG A 107 10.31 -0.88 5.60
CA ARG A 107 10.77 -0.02 4.51
C ARG A 107 11.94 -0.67 3.77
N ILE A 108 11.75 -0.91 2.48
CA ILE A 108 12.78 -1.35 1.54
C ILE A 108 13.37 -0.09 0.86
N LYS A 109 14.67 0.15 1.06
CA LYS A 109 15.35 1.37 0.58
C LYS A 109 15.92 1.20 -0.82
N ASN A 110 16.57 0.07 -1.08
CA ASN A 110 17.29 -0.20 -2.33
C ASN A 110 16.38 -1.01 -3.27
N GLN A 111 16.59 -0.93 -4.58
CA GLN A 111 15.68 -1.54 -5.55
C GLN A 111 15.95 -3.04 -5.75
N GLU A 112 17.21 -3.44 -5.57
CA GLU A 112 17.70 -4.81 -5.55
C GLU A 112 17.08 -5.67 -4.43
N ASP A 113 16.71 -5.04 -3.30
CA ASP A 113 16.06 -5.71 -2.16
C ASP A 113 14.54 -5.90 -2.38
N MET A 114 13.96 -5.32 -3.43
CA MET A 114 12.52 -5.34 -3.67
C MET A 114 12.05 -6.68 -4.23
N ARG A 115 11.02 -7.25 -3.59
CA ARG A 115 10.40 -8.52 -3.98
C ARG A 115 9.05 -8.23 -4.65
N ALA A 116 8.71 -8.99 -5.69
CA ALA A 116 7.41 -8.87 -6.33
C ALA A 116 6.31 -9.08 -5.28
N GLY A 117 5.29 -8.21 -5.31
CA GLY A 117 4.30 -8.09 -4.25
C GLY A 117 4.51 -6.89 -3.32
N ASP A 118 5.71 -6.31 -3.19
CA ASP A 118 5.95 -5.13 -2.35
C ASP A 118 5.12 -3.91 -2.82
N ILE A 119 4.69 -3.05 -1.89
CA ILE A 119 4.02 -1.77 -2.20
C ILE A 119 5.06 -0.74 -2.62
N VAL A 120 4.98 -0.20 -3.83
CA VAL A 120 5.78 0.97 -4.21
C VAL A 120 5.08 2.26 -3.79
N ALA A 121 5.83 3.20 -3.22
CA ALA A 121 5.32 4.47 -2.74
C ALA A 121 6.00 5.65 -3.45
N PHE A 122 5.21 6.68 -3.77
CA PHE A 122 5.68 7.90 -4.42
C PHE A 122 5.06 9.14 -3.77
N ARG A 123 5.76 10.28 -3.85
CA ARG A 123 5.25 11.58 -3.39
C ARG A 123 5.68 12.70 -4.34
N HIS A 124 4.76 13.11 -5.20
CA HIS A 124 4.97 14.21 -6.14
C HIS A 124 4.51 15.54 -5.50
N PRO A 125 5.32 16.62 -5.51
CA PRO A 125 5.05 17.85 -4.75
C PRO A 125 3.68 18.50 -5.07
N ARG A 126 3.26 18.50 -6.35
CA ARG A 126 1.96 19.05 -6.79
C ARG A 126 0.81 18.02 -6.93
N ARG A 127 1.04 16.72 -6.68
CA ARG A 127 0.03 15.66 -6.91
C ARG A 127 -0.24 14.81 -5.67
N GLY A 128 0.57 14.95 -4.61
CA GLY A 128 0.44 14.20 -3.38
C GLY A 128 1.06 12.81 -3.47
N TYR A 129 0.55 11.90 -2.64
CA TYR A 129 1.02 10.52 -2.57
C TYR A 129 0.42 9.67 -3.70
N HIS A 130 1.21 8.71 -4.17
CA HIS A 130 0.77 7.69 -5.11
C HIS A 130 1.36 6.34 -4.72
N THR A 131 0.75 5.25 -5.17
CA THR A 131 1.13 3.89 -4.80
C THR A 131 0.74 2.86 -5.87
N GLY A 132 1.39 1.70 -5.83
CA GLY A 132 1.15 0.55 -6.71
C GLY A 132 1.82 -0.72 -6.14
N ILE A 133 1.73 -1.82 -6.88
CA ILE A 133 2.29 -3.13 -6.48
C ILE A 133 3.45 -3.46 -7.40
N TYR A 134 4.63 -3.68 -6.83
CA TYR A 134 5.82 -4.10 -7.57
C TYR A 134 5.63 -5.51 -8.16
N VAL A 135 6.06 -5.72 -9.40
CA VAL A 135 5.86 -7.01 -10.11
C VAL A 135 7.17 -7.68 -10.55
N GLY A 136 8.32 -7.13 -10.16
CA GLY A 136 9.65 -7.50 -10.67
C GLY A 136 10.15 -6.54 -11.76
N ASP A 137 11.41 -6.72 -12.17
CA ASP A 137 12.05 -6.08 -13.33
C ASP A 137 11.96 -4.54 -13.38
N GLY A 138 11.94 -3.88 -12.22
CA GLY A 138 11.76 -2.43 -12.13
C GLY A 138 10.34 -1.96 -12.51
N LYS A 139 9.33 -2.84 -12.53
CA LYS A 139 7.95 -2.54 -12.98
C LYS A 139 6.94 -2.69 -11.86
N PHE A 140 5.83 -1.98 -11.98
CA PHE A 140 4.74 -2.03 -11.01
C PHE A 140 3.36 -1.84 -11.68
N ILE A 141 2.31 -2.42 -11.09
CA ILE A 141 0.92 -2.20 -11.49
C ILE A 141 0.32 -1.10 -10.60
N HIS A 142 -0.45 -0.18 -11.20
CA HIS A 142 -1.15 0.87 -10.47
C HIS A 142 -2.39 1.39 -11.21
N SER A 143 -3.29 2.06 -10.48
CA SER A 143 -4.36 2.90 -11.08
C SER A 143 -3.88 4.37 -11.13
N PRO A 144 -3.46 4.92 -12.29
CA PRO A 144 -2.62 6.12 -12.33
C PRO A 144 -3.38 7.41 -11.99
N ARG A 145 -4.42 7.74 -12.77
CA ARG A 145 -5.17 9.01 -12.70
C ARG A 145 -6.46 8.96 -13.51
N ARG A 146 -7.34 9.96 -13.32
CA ARG A 146 -8.56 10.17 -14.15
C ARG A 146 -8.26 10.06 -15.65
N ARG A 147 -9.22 9.50 -16.41
CA ARG A 147 -9.11 9.21 -17.85
C ARG A 147 -7.98 8.23 -18.23
N THR A 148 -7.49 7.44 -17.27
CA THR A 148 -6.58 6.31 -17.52
C THR A 148 -7.15 5.05 -16.88
N LYS A 149 -6.48 3.92 -17.11
CA LYS A 149 -6.85 2.59 -16.63
C LYS A 149 -5.71 2.01 -15.81
N VAL A 150 -6.00 1.01 -14.97
CA VAL A 150 -4.98 0.20 -14.30
C VAL A 150 -4.05 -0.40 -15.35
N ARG A 151 -2.74 -0.26 -15.14
CA ARG A 151 -1.70 -0.64 -16.11
C ARG A 151 -0.36 -0.88 -15.42
N ILE A 152 0.61 -1.37 -16.17
CA ILE A 152 2.01 -1.49 -15.76
C ILE A 152 2.77 -0.21 -16.17
N ASN A 153 3.65 0.29 -15.30
CA ASN A 153 4.61 1.35 -15.58
C ASN A 153 6.01 0.95 -15.06
N SER A 154 7.06 1.65 -15.52
CA SER A 154 8.43 1.42 -15.06
C SER A 154 8.80 2.39 -13.94
N LEU A 155 9.54 1.91 -12.93
CA LEU A 155 10.16 2.77 -11.93
C LEU A 155 11.18 3.73 -12.56
N SER A 156 11.77 3.34 -13.71
CA SER A 156 12.68 4.20 -14.48
C SER A 156 11.99 5.30 -15.29
N ASP A 157 10.65 5.32 -15.41
CA ASP A 157 9.96 6.41 -16.11
C ASP A 157 10.25 7.73 -15.36
N PRO A 158 10.62 8.84 -16.03
CA PRO A 158 11.08 10.07 -15.37
C PRO A 158 10.14 10.65 -14.31
N TYR A 159 8.83 10.39 -14.43
CA TYR A 159 7.82 10.81 -13.46
C TYR A 159 7.85 9.97 -12.16
N PHE A 160 8.16 8.68 -12.25
CA PHE A 160 8.20 7.78 -11.09
C PHE A 160 9.56 7.81 -10.41
N SER A 161 10.66 7.79 -11.16
CA SER A 161 12.02 7.86 -10.60
C SER A 161 12.25 9.12 -9.76
N SER A 162 11.81 10.29 -10.26
CA SER A 162 11.92 11.56 -9.54
C SER A 162 10.98 11.72 -8.33
N THR A 163 10.07 10.78 -8.08
CA THR A 163 9.07 10.86 -7.00
C THR A 163 9.03 9.65 -6.08
N PHE A 164 9.89 8.66 -6.29
CA PHE A 164 9.93 7.40 -5.55
C PHE A 164 10.39 7.59 -4.10
N LEU A 165 9.66 7.00 -3.14
CA LEU A 165 9.99 7.01 -1.71
C LEU A 165 10.68 5.72 -1.24
N GLY A 166 10.80 4.72 -2.12
CA GLY A 166 11.12 3.34 -1.76
C GLY A 166 9.86 2.45 -1.76
N ALA A 167 10.03 1.20 -1.34
CA ALA A 167 8.96 0.23 -1.25
C ALA A 167 8.66 -0.16 0.21
N ARG A 168 7.47 -0.75 0.44
CA ARG A 168 7.03 -1.31 1.72
C ARG A 168 6.71 -2.79 1.56
N ARG A 169 7.36 -3.63 2.37
CA ARG A 169 7.05 -5.05 2.50
C ARG A 169 6.11 -5.26 3.67
N VAL A 170 5.04 -6.03 3.44
CA VAL A 170 3.99 -6.32 4.42
C VAL A 170 3.88 -7.82 4.56
N ASN A 171 3.92 -8.32 5.80
CA ASN A 171 3.78 -9.74 6.09
C ASN A 171 2.33 -10.19 5.86
N PHE A 172 2.14 -11.38 5.29
CA PHE A 172 0.82 -11.90 4.94
C PHE A 172 0.10 -12.62 6.09
N GLU A 173 0.78 -12.86 7.21
CA GLU A 173 0.32 -13.63 8.38
C GLU A 173 -0.78 -12.95 9.24
N GLY A 174 -1.45 -11.92 8.70
CA GLY A 174 -2.78 -11.48 9.14
C GLY A 174 -2.92 -10.70 10.45
N ASN A 175 -1.92 -10.71 11.34
CA ASN A 175 -2.05 -10.18 12.71
C ASN A 175 -1.54 -8.74 12.92
N GLU A 176 -0.96 -8.06 11.92
CA GLU A 176 -0.55 -6.66 12.06
C GLU A 176 -1.74 -5.70 11.86
N ASN A 177 -2.03 -4.85 12.85
CA ASN A 177 -2.90 -3.68 12.65
C ASN A 177 -2.15 -2.60 11.87
N LEU A 178 -2.10 -2.76 10.56
CA LEU A 178 -1.38 -1.87 9.64
C LEU A 178 -1.94 -0.43 9.61
N VAL A 179 -3.19 -0.21 10.06
CA VAL A 179 -3.77 1.13 10.21
C VAL A 179 -3.11 1.84 11.38
N ALA A 180 -3.17 1.26 12.59
CA ALA A 180 -2.52 1.83 13.77
C ALA A 180 -0.99 1.98 13.57
N GLN A 181 -0.35 1.01 12.90
CA GLN A 181 1.07 1.07 12.56
C GLN A 181 1.43 2.23 11.61
N ALA A 182 0.57 2.54 10.64
CA ALA A 182 0.76 3.68 9.74
C ALA A 182 0.50 5.02 10.44
N GLU A 183 -0.52 5.09 11.28
CA GLU A 183 -0.87 6.29 12.07
C GLU A 183 0.25 6.68 13.03
N SER A 184 0.74 5.73 13.85
CA SER A 184 1.89 5.94 14.75
C SER A 184 3.10 6.49 13.99
N ARG A 185 3.57 5.79 12.95
CA ARG A 185 4.74 6.25 12.17
C ARG A 185 4.53 7.62 11.53
N LEU A 186 3.32 7.94 11.08
CA LEU A 186 3.03 9.25 10.50
C LEU A 186 3.01 10.37 11.55
N ASN A 187 2.68 10.05 12.80
CA ASN A 187 2.79 10.97 13.93
C ASN A 187 4.26 11.17 14.34
N ASP A 188 5.03 10.08 14.47
CA ASP A 188 6.48 10.15 14.78
C ASP A 188 7.21 11.08 13.78
N TYR A 189 6.95 10.93 12.48
CA TYR A 189 7.52 11.80 11.44
C TYR A 189 7.02 13.25 11.50
N ALA A 190 5.80 13.50 12.01
CA ALA A 190 5.29 14.86 12.19
C ALA A 190 5.94 15.54 13.39
N GLU A 191 6.14 14.82 14.49
CA GLU A 191 6.84 15.29 15.69
C GLU A 191 8.32 15.57 15.41
N GLU A 192 9.04 14.64 14.77
CA GLU A 192 10.45 14.83 14.39
C GLU A 192 10.61 16.08 13.50
N LYS A 193 9.70 16.27 12.53
CA LYS A 193 9.70 17.44 11.65
C LYS A 193 9.42 18.74 12.42
N ALA A 194 8.47 18.74 13.36
CA ALA A 194 8.17 19.91 14.19
C ALA A 194 9.35 20.28 15.10
N VAL A 195 9.98 19.30 15.76
CA VAL A 195 11.20 19.49 16.56
C VAL A 195 12.33 20.07 15.71
N ARG A 196 12.53 19.54 14.49
CA ARG A 196 13.52 20.06 13.55
C ARG A 196 13.24 21.52 13.15
N GLU A 197 12.01 21.87 12.81
CA GLU A 197 11.63 23.24 12.46
C GLU A 197 11.83 24.21 13.63
N LEU A 198 11.43 23.83 14.84
CA LEU A 198 11.67 24.61 16.06
C LEU A 198 13.18 24.77 16.34
N SER A 199 14.00 23.75 16.10
CA SER A 199 15.46 23.83 16.26
C SER A 199 16.11 24.80 15.26
N VAL A 200 15.61 24.86 14.01
CA VAL A 200 16.07 25.78 12.98
C VAL A 200 15.67 27.22 13.32
N GLN A 201 14.45 27.43 13.84
CA GLN A 201 14.02 28.74 14.32
C GLN A 201 14.87 29.22 15.51
N LYS A 202 15.11 28.36 16.52
CA LYS A 202 15.94 28.68 17.69
C LYS A 202 17.41 28.96 17.34
N LYS A 203 17.95 28.34 16.27
CA LYS A 203 19.31 28.61 15.76
C LYS A 203 19.43 29.89 14.91
N SER A 204 18.36 30.65 14.71
CA SER A 204 18.34 31.80 13.78
C SER A 204 18.17 33.19 14.46
N PRO A 205 19.11 33.68 15.29
CA PRO A 205 19.13 35.08 15.69
C PRO A 205 19.96 35.97 14.73
N ALA A 206 19.60 37.26 14.68
CA ALA A 206 20.39 38.38 14.15
C ALA A 206 20.73 38.44 12.63
N LYS A 207 19.72 38.77 11.80
CA LYS A 207 19.95 39.60 10.59
C LYS A 207 18.81 40.58 10.26
N SER A 208 18.32 41.30 11.27
CA SER A 208 17.52 42.52 11.07
C SER A 208 17.60 43.47 12.28
N ARG A 209 18.69 44.25 12.33
CA ARG A 209 18.71 45.57 13.00
C ARG A 209 19.25 46.57 11.99
N ARG A 210 18.38 47.01 11.08
CA ARG A 210 18.71 48.06 10.11
C ARG A 210 18.90 49.36 10.89
N SER A 211 20.13 49.88 10.91
CA SER A 211 20.47 51.10 11.63
C SER A 211 19.67 52.29 11.08
N VAL A 212 18.80 52.85 11.91
CA VAL A 212 18.13 54.12 11.62
C VAL A 212 19.17 55.22 11.80
N LYS A 213 19.84 55.61 10.71
CA LYS A 213 20.65 56.84 10.68
C LYS A 213 19.69 58.03 10.77
N THR A 214 19.68 58.69 11.93
CA THR A 214 19.07 59.99 12.13
C THR A 214 19.75 61.02 11.21
N ARG A 215 19.03 61.52 10.20
CA ARG A 215 19.41 62.74 9.49
C ARG A 215 18.48 63.87 9.93
N ARG A 216 19.04 64.81 10.68
CA ARG A 216 18.38 66.02 11.18
C ARG A 216 18.67 67.18 10.22
N ALA A 217 17.67 67.63 9.46
CA ALA A 217 17.70 68.93 8.78
C ALA A 217 16.29 69.38 8.34
N SER A 218 15.79 70.43 9.00
CA SER A 218 14.90 71.50 8.51
C SER A 218 14.11 71.29 7.20
N ARG A 219 12.77 71.35 7.30
CA ARG A 219 12.00 72.52 6.80
C ARG A 219 10.53 72.48 7.23
N ASP A 220 10.01 73.65 7.59
CA ASP A 220 8.60 73.87 7.90
C ASP A 220 7.70 73.76 6.67
N LYS A 221 6.51 73.15 6.81
CA LYS A 221 5.23 73.90 6.85
C LYS A 221 4.00 72.99 6.90
N VAL A 222 3.11 73.33 7.83
CA VAL A 222 1.64 73.29 7.77
C VAL A 222 0.96 71.97 7.37
N VAL A 223 0.33 71.35 8.36
CA VAL A 223 -0.80 70.43 8.20
C VAL A 223 -2.09 71.27 8.15
N GLN A 224 -2.99 70.98 7.22
CA GLN A 224 -4.43 71.19 7.41
C GLN A 224 -5.17 69.87 7.23
N VAL A 225 -5.92 69.50 8.26
CA VAL A 225 -6.88 68.39 8.24
C VAL A 225 -8.26 69.00 8.03
N ALA A 226 -9.06 68.42 7.13
CA ALA A 226 -10.49 68.70 7.06
C ALA A 226 -11.23 67.36 6.97
N SER A 227 -12.09 67.11 7.96
CA SER A 227 -12.97 65.94 8.03
C SER A 227 -14.17 66.08 7.11
N ASN A 228 -14.87 64.96 6.87
CA ASN A 228 -16.15 64.90 6.17
C ASN A 228 -17.19 65.89 6.74
N ASP A 229 -18.00 66.48 5.86
CA ASP A 229 -19.43 66.67 6.14
C ASP A 229 -20.26 66.60 4.84
N THR A 230 -21.57 66.81 4.97
CA THR A 230 -22.65 66.17 4.23
C THR A 230 -23.32 67.05 3.15
N ARG A 231 -24.20 66.39 2.36
CA ARG A 231 -25.47 66.87 1.74
C ARG A 231 -25.53 67.00 0.21
N ARG A 232 -26.50 66.24 -0.32
CA ARG A 232 -27.52 66.59 -1.34
C ARG A 232 -27.09 67.35 -2.60
N SER A 233 -27.38 66.75 -3.76
CA SER A 233 -28.51 67.22 -4.60
C SER A 233 -28.97 66.13 -5.56
N ALA A 234 -30.21 66.25 -6.07
CA ALA A 234 -30.86 65.25 -6.92
C ALA A 234 -31.33 65.86 -8.25
N LYS A 235 -31.26 65.09 -9.33
CA LYS A 235 -32.11 65.16 -10.54
C LYS A 235 -31.86 63.87 -11.34
N ALA A 236 -32.82 62.95 -11.42
CA ALA A 236 -34.03 62.95 -12.25
C ALA A 236 -33.80 62.28 -13.62
N ALA A 237 -34.53 61.19 -13.87
CA ALA A 237 -34.70 60.59 -15.20
C ALA A 237 -35.68 61.44 -16.05
N PRO A 238 -35.87 61.12 -17.35
CA PRO A 238 -36.87 60.10 -17.69
C PRO A 238 -36.49 59.17 -18.87
N ALA A 239 -37.41 58.25 -19.19
CA ALA A 239 -37.23 57.10 -20.09
C ALA A 239 -37.88 57.26 -21.48
N LYS A 240 -37.55 56.32 -22.41
CA LYS A 240 -38.29 55.77 -23.59
C LYS A 240 -37.26 55.24 -24.62
N ALA A 241 -37.48 54.25 -25.49
CA ALA A 241 -38.55 53.26 -25.76
C ALA A 241 -37.88 52.05 -26.50
N ALA A 242 -38.15 50.78 -26.18
CA ALA A 242 -39.22 49.89 -26.69
C ALA A 242 -39.24 49.57 -28.22
N LYS A 243 -38.74 48.38 -28.61
CA LYS A 243 -39.38 47.34 -29.47
C LYS A 243 -38.49 46.07 -29.48
N VAL A 244 -38.94 44.89 -29.03
CA VAL A 244 -39.87 43.91 -29.65
C VAL A 244 -39.23 43.13 -30.80
N GLY A 245 -39.09 41.82 -30.58
CA GLY A 245 -38.71 40.79 -31.55
C GLY A 245 -39.00 39.41 -30.97
N LYS A 246 -40.26 38.96 -31.06
CA LYS A 246 -40.77 37.70 -30.48
C LYS A 246 -41.18 36.76 -31.60
N SER A 247 -40.65 35.54 -31.61
CA SER A 247 -41.28 34.40 -32.30
C SER A 247 -41.06 33.12 -31.51
N LYS A 248 -42.17 32.42 -31.23
CA LYS A 248 -42.26 31.15 -30.50
C LYS A 248 -43.33 30.32 -31.21
N ALA A 249 -42.95 29.15 -31.72
CA ALA A 249 -43.78 27.99 -32.02
C ALA A 249 -42.84 26.89 -32.56
N GLU A 250 -43.03 25.59 -32.45
CA GLU A 250 -43.79 24.65 -31.60
C GLU A 250 -44.01 23.37 -32.47
N HIS A 251 -44.01 22.21 -31.82
CA HIS A 251 -44.60 20.95 -32.27
C HIS A 251 -44.31 20.34 -33.66
N ALA A 252 -43.73 19.13 -33.64
CA ALA A 252 -44.38 17.97 -34.26
C ALA A 252 -44.06 16.67 -33.49
N SER A 253 -45.11 15.92 -33.10
CA SER A 253 -45.01 14.57 -32.56
C SER A 253 -46.16 13.70 -33.08
N LYS A 254 -45.83 12.52 -33.61
CA LYS A 254 -46.65 11.36 -34.09
C LYS A 254 -45.90 10.74 -35.30
N GLY A 255 -45.92 9.43 -35.58
CA GLY A 255 -46.51 8.30 -34.86
C GLY A 255 -46.73 7.09 -35.81
N GLY A 256 -46.50 5.86 -35.33
CA GLY A 256 -46.67 4.59 -36.07
C GLY A 256 -45.77 3.50 -35.45
N LYS A 257 -46.19 2.44 -34.72
CA LYS A 257 -47.24 1.40 -34.92
C LYS A 257 -47.01 0.61 -36.24
N THR A 258 -46.94 -0.73 -36.27
CA THR A 258 -47.64 -1.79 -35.47
C THR A 258 -46.92 -3.16 -35.41
N ALA A 259 -47.26 -3.98 -34.39
CA ALA A 259 -47.37 -5.48 -34.36
C ALA A 259 -46.11 -6.35 -34.68
N ALA A 260 -45.93 -7.62 -34.25
CA ALA A 260 -46.71 -8.65 -33.53
C ALA A 260 -45.72 -9.75 -32.98
N ARG A 261 -46.04 -10.85 -32.25
CA ARG A 261 -47.18 -11.31 -31.41
C ARG A 261 -46.80 -12.64 -30.68
N ALA A 262 -47.05 -12.73 -29.35
CA ALA A 262 -47.19 -13.96 -28.51
C ALA A 262 -45.93 -14.83 -28.21
N SER A 263 -45.65 -15.14 -26.92
CA SER A 263 -45.87 -16.42 -26.20
C SER A 263 -44.71 -17.44 -26.35
N ASP A 264 -44.31 -18.28 -25.39
CA ASP A 264 -45.05 -18.87 -24.27
C ASP A 264 -44.12 -19.55 -23.20
N LYS A 265 -44.69 -19.99 -22.06
CA LYS A 265 -44.27 -21.13 -21.18
C LYS A 265 -42.88 -21.18 -20.48
N LYS A 266 -42.88 -20.73 -19.22
CA LYS A 266 -42.71 -21.53 -17.97
C LYS A 266 -42.35 -23.03 -18.11
N ALA A 267 -41.17 -23.49 -17.64
CA ALA A 267 -40.95 -24.84 -17.05
C ALA A 267 -39.59 -25.04 -16.33
N SER A 268 -39.65 -25.56 -15.10
CA SER A 268 -38.64 -26.33 -14.34
C SER A 268 -39.42 -27.30 -13.42
N PRO A 269 -38.87 -28.40 -12.86
CA PRO A 269 -37.72 -29.24 -13.26
C PRO A 269 -38.05 -30.77 -13.29
N LYS A 270 -37.17 -31.61 -13.86
CA LYS A 270 -36.99 -33.07 -13.59
C LYS A 270 -35.50 -33.39 -13.82
N VAL A 271 -34.72 -34.05 -12.94
CA VAL A 271 -34.83 -35.34 -12.22
C VAL A 271 -34.65 -36.57 -13.12
N ALA A 272 -33.40 -37.07 -13.16
CA ALA A 272 -32.96 -38.47 -13.31
C ALA A 272 -31.48 -38.52 -12.82
N SER A 273 -30.94 -39.41 -11.97
CA SER A 273 -31.28 -40.76 -11.46
C SER A 273 -30.72 -41.98 -12.20
N SER A 274 -29.39 -42.16 -12.16
CA SER A 274 -28.67 -43.44 -12.06
C SER A 274 -27.37 -43.15 -11.27
N SER A 275 -26.93 -43.84 -10.22
CA SER A 275 -27.03 -45.23 -9.73
C SER A 275 -26.04 -46.21 -10.37
N HIS A 276 -25.43 -47.07 -9.52
CA HIS A 276 -24.39 -48.07 -9.77
C HIS A 276 -22.94 -47.52 -9.97
N GLN A 277 -21.88 -48.08 -9.36
CA GLN A 277 -21.83 -49.17 -8.39
C GLN A 277 -20.60 -49.05 -7.46
N LYS A 278 -20.67 -49.66 -6.27
CA LYS A 278 -19.63 -49.64 -5.22
C LYS A 278 -19.19 -51.07 -4.92
N SER A 279 -17.93 -51.41 -5.19
CA SER A 279 -17.34 -52.71 -4.83
C SER A 279 -16.20 -52.56 -3.83
N LYS A 280 -16.39 -53.11 -2.62
CA LYS A 280 -15.33 -53.41 -1.64
C LYS A 280 -14.88 -54.86 -1.83
N LYS A 281 -13.62 -55.14 -1.42
CA LYS A 281 -12.94 -56.43 -1.14
C LYS A 281 -11.70 -56.63 -2.03
N SER A 282 -10.61 -57.27 -1.59
CA SER A 282 -10.15 -57.61 -0.22
C SER A 282 -8.72 -58.18 -0.27
N SER A 283 -7.92 -57.94 0.79
CA SER A 283 -6.85 -58.80 1.33
C SER A 283 -6.05 -59.75 0.40
N GLY A 284 -4.73 -59.55 0.33
CA GLY A 284 -3.79 -60.51 -0.27
C GLY A 284 -2.42 -60.52 0.44
N THR A 285 -2.29 -61.27 1.52
CA THR A 285 -1.02 -61.46 2.26
C THR A 285 -0.49 -62.88 2.05
N LYS A 286 0.72 -63.02 1.48
CA LYS A 286 1.63 -64.20 1.50
C LYS A 286 2.95 -63.74 0.85
N SER A 287 4.13 -63.72 1.45
CA SER A 287 4.86 -64.69 2.30
C SER A 287 5.61 -65.79 1.53
N ARG A 288 6.94 -65.62 1.48
CA ARG A 288 8.01 -66.63 1.67
C ARG A 288 8.35 -67.66 0.56
N LYS A 289 9.53 -67.45 -0.05
CA LYS A 289 10.67 -68.39 -0.27
C LYS A 289 11.88 -67.49 -0.70
N GLN A 290 13.13 -67.60 -0.24
CA GLN A 290 13.96 -68.73 0.21
C GLN A 290 14.22 -69.79 -0.87
N SER A 291 15.24 -69.50 -1.67
CA SER A 291 16.27 -70.41 -2.22
C SER A 291 17.52 -69.57 -2.49
#